data_AF-A0A5N6XK76-F1
#
_entry.id   AF-A0A5N6XK76-F1
#
_cell.length_a   1.000
_cell.length_b   1.000
_cell.length_c   1.000
_cell.angle_alpha   90.00
_cell.angle_beta   90.00
_cell.angle_gamma   90.00
#
_symmetry.space_group_name_H-M   'P 1'
#
loop_
_entity.id
_entity.type
_entity.pdbx_description
1 polymer ?
#
loop_
_entity_poly.entity_id
_entity_poly.type
_entity_poly.pdbx_seq_one_letter_code
_entity_poly.pdbx_strand_id
1 'polypeptide(L)' 'MGRYTREEIDFWREKFKEINTNGDRYIEPYELIAAAKEDGFEMSDDEAKEWIAELDADHDGKVSFSEFIKAFGELKSNQ' A
#
# COMPACT_ATOMS: atom_id res chain seq x y z
N MET A 1 0.45 8.65 -21.79
CA MET A 1 0.58 9.34 -20.49
C MET A 1 -0.79 9.26 -19.79
N GLY A 2 -1.19 8.07 -19.35
CA GLY A 2 -2.44 7.87 -18.62
C GLY A 2 -2.09 7.46 -17.21
N ARG A 3 -1.80 8.44 -16.35
CA ARG A 3 -1.52 8.19 -14.93
C ARG A 3 -2.86 8.36 -14.23
N TYR A 4 -3.46 7.23 -13.84
CA TYR A 4 -4.66 7.04 -12.99
C TYR A 4 -5.78 8.09 -13.14
N THR A 5 -6.99 7.63 -13.43
CA THR A 5 -8.19 8.47 -13.36
C THR A 5 -8.37 9.04 -11.95
N ARG A 6 -9.08 10.16 -11.84
CA ARG A 6 -9.38 10.77 -10.54
C ARG A 6 -10.10 9.80 -9.61
N GLU A 7 -11.00 8.99 -10.17
CA GLU A 7 -11.75 7.97 -9.44
C GLU A 7 -10.83 6.86 -8.89
N GLU A 8 -9.87 6.39 -9.69
CA GLU A 8 -8.87 5.41 -9.23
C GLU A 8 -7.97 5.99 -8.13
N ILE A 9 -7.53 7.24 -8.29
CA ILE A 9 -6.70 7.92 -7.28
C ILE A 9 -7.49 8.06 -5.97
N ASP A 10 -8.75 8.49 -6.04
CA ASP A 10 -9.58 8.67 -4.84
C ASP A 10 -9.89 7.33 -4.17
N PHE A 11 -10.19 6.28 -4.93
CA PHE A 11 -10.38 4.91 -4.41
C PHE A 11 -9.14 4.40 -3.67
N TRP A 12 -7.97 4.48 -4.31
CA TRP A 12 -6.72 4.03 -3.69
C TRP A 12 -6.31 4.92 -2.53
N ARG A 13 -6.66 6.20 -2.54
CA ARG A 13 -6.40 7.12 -1.43
C ARG A 13 -7.23 6.76 -0.20
N GLU A 14 -8.49 6.36 -0.37
CA GLU A 14 -9.30 5.86 0.73
C GLU A 14 -8.71 4.57 1.30
N LYS A 15 -8.33 3.62 0.45
CA LYS A 15 -7.65 2.38 0.88
C LYS A 15 -6.32 2.63 1.58
N PHE A 16 -5.52 3.55 1.07
CA PHE A 16 -4.27 3.94 1.72
C PHE A 16 -4.51 4.52 3.11
N LYS A 17 -5.56 5.34 3.28
CA LYS A 17 -5.94 5.90 4.58
C LYS A 17 -6.52 4.87 5.55
N GLU A 18 -7.15 3.81 5.07
CA GLU A 18 -7.62 2.72 5.93
C GLU A 18 -6.42 1.97 6.55
N ILE A 19 -5.34 1.80 5.80
CA ILE A 19 -4.12 1.11 6.27
C ILE A 19 -3.21 2.04 7.09
N ASN A 20 -3.01 3.28 6.62
CA ASN A 20 -2.18 4.27 7.29
C ASN A 20 -2.94 4.85 8.49
N THR A 21 -2.69 4.26 9.65
CA THR A 21 -3.34 4.63 10.92
C THR A 21 -2.56 5.71 11.66
N ASN A 22 -1.26 5.88 11.37
CA ASN A 22 -0.42 6.90 11.98
C ASN A 22 -0.65 8.31 11.37
N GLY A 23 -1.35 8.38 10.22
CA GLY A 23 -1.70 9.60 9.50
C GLY A 23 -0.53 10.25 8.76
N ASP A 24 0.57 9.53 8.53
CA ASP A 24 1.73 10.02 7.81
C ASP A 24 1.54 9.94 6.28
N ARG A 25 2.62 9.93 5.51
CA ARG A 25 2.57 9.87 4.03
C ARG A 25 3.02 8.52 3.46
N TYR A 26 3.27 7.54 4.32
CA TYR A 26 3.89 6.27 4.01
C TYR A 26 3.10 5.13 4.64
N ILE A 27 3.26 3.90 4.17
CA ILE A 27 2.79 2.73 4.90
C ILE A 27 4.04 2.03 5.41
N GLU A 28 4.11 1.88 6.71
CA GLU A 28 5.16 1.13 7.37
C GLU A 28 4.73 -0.34 7.56
N PRO A 29 5.67 -1.31 7.64
CA PRO A 29 5.34 -2.73 7.76
C PRO A 29 4.38 -3.03 8.93
N TYR A 30 4.53 -2.34 10.07
CA TYR A 30 3.67 -2.56 11.23
C TYR A 30 2.23 -2.05 11.02
N GLU A 31 2.02 -1.05 10.16
CA GLU A 31 0.69 -0.54 9.83
C GLU A 31 -0.04 -1.53 8.93
N LEU A 32 0.67 -2.15 7.99
CA LEU A 32 0.12 -3.21 7.16
C LEU A 32 -0.32 -4.41 8.02
N ILE A 33 0.48 -4.79 9.02
CA ILE A 33 0.14 -5.86 9.97
C ILE A 33 -1.07 -5.48 10.81
N ALA A 34 -1.12 -4.23 11.29
CA ALA A 34 -2.26 -3.73 12.07
C ALA A 34 -3.56 -3.77 11.25
N ALA A 35 -3.52 -3.27 10.01
CA ALA A 35 -4.66 -3.28 9.10
C ALA A 35 -5.09 -4.71 8.74
N ALA A 36 -4.14 -5.61 8.44
CA ALA A 36 -4.44 -7.02 8.19
C ALA A 36 -5.15 -7.65 9.40
N LYS A 37 -4.70 -7.34 10.62
CA LYS A 37 -5.30 -7.82 11.87
C LYS A 37 -6.69 -7.25 12.11
N GLU A 38 -6.95 -5.98 11.76
CA GLU A 38 -8.29 -5.39 11.82
C GLU A 38 -9.26 -6.06 10.86
N ASP A 39 -8.79 -6.45 9.67
CA ASP A 39 -9.57 -7.21 8.68
C ASP A 39 -9.71 -8.71 9.03
N GLY A 40 -9.11 -9.16 10.14
CA GLY A 40 -9.19 -10.54 10.64
C GLY A 40 -8.17 -11.50 10.02
N PHE A 41 -7.15 -10.98 9.34
CA PHE A 41 -6.01 -11.74 8.84
C PHE A 41 -4.82 -11.64 9.81
N GLU A 42 -4.05 -12.71 9.92
CA GLU A 42 -2.76 -12.68 10.61
C GLU A 42 -1.65 -12.51 9.58
N MET A 43 -0.83 -11.47 9.75
CA MET A 43 0.35 -11.22 8.93
C MET A 43 1.55 -11.10 9.87
N SER A 44 2.63 -11.79 9.55
CA SER A 44 3.89 -11.74 10.30
C SER A 44 4.76 -10.55 9.88
N ASP A 45 5.69 -10.17 10.76
CA ASP A 45 6.69 -9.12 10.48
C ASP A 45 7.49 -9.41 9.20
N ASP A 46 7.80 -10.66 8.93
CA ASP A 46 8.59 -11.06 7.76
C ASP A 46 7.74 -10.97 6.49
N GLU A 47 6.49 -11.43 6.50
CA GLU A 47 5.56 -11.27 5.37
C GLU A 47 5.29 -9.80 5.07
N ALA A 48 5.08 -8.97 6.10
CA ALA A 48 4.86 -7.55 5.89
C ALA A 48 6.10 -6.86 5.30
N LYS A 49 7.31 -7.24 5.74
CA LYS A 49 8.56 -6.72 5.15
C LYS A 49 8.74 -7.18 3.71
N GLU A 50 8.41 -8.42 3.38
CA GLU A 50 8.45 -8.92 2.00
C GLU A 50 7.49 -8.13 1.11
N TRP A 51 6.24 -7.95 1.55
CA TRP A 51 5.25 -7.14 0.85
C TRP A 51 5.71 -5.70 0.67
N ILE A 52 6.22 -5.06 1.73
CA ILE A 52 6.75 -3.70 1.65
C ILE A 52 7.92 -3.67 0.67
N ALA A 53 8.87 -4.60 0.73
CA ALA A 53 10.03 -4.65 -0.16
C ALA A 53 9.66 -4.88 -1.63
N GLU A 54 8.57 -5.58 -1.92
CA GLU A 54 8.06 -5.74 -3.28
C GLU A 54 7.44 -4.45 -3.85
N LEU A 55 6.86 -3.62 -2.98
CA LEU A 55 6.18 -2.38 -3.34
C LEU A 55 7.13 -1.16 -3.31
N ASP A 56 8.12 -1.20 -2.41
CA ASP A 56 9.13 -0.19 -2.13
C ASP A 56 10.15 -0.14 -3.27
N ALA A 57 9.94 0.81 -4.18
CA ALA A 57 10.75 0.96 -5.39
C ALA A 57 11.96 1.86 -5.17
N ASP A 58 11.93 2.73 -4.16
CA ASP A 58 13.04 3.60 -3.78
C ASP A 58 13.91 3.06 -2.64
N HIS A 59 13.51 1.91 -2.06
CA HIS A 59 14.17 1.19 -0.99
C HIS A 59 14.31 2.02 0.31
N ASP A 60 13.33 2.87 0.61
CA ASP A 60 13.29 3.66 1.85
C ASP A 60 12.74 2.87 3.06
N GLY A 61 12.30 1.64 2.85
CA GLY A 61 11.74 0.73 3.86
C GLY A 61 10.28 1.00 4.17
N LYS A 62 9.60 1.84 3.38
CA LYS A 62 8.19 2.22 3.51
C LYS A 62 7.57 2.28 2.12
N VAL A 63 6.24 2.36 2.07
CA VAL A 63 5.52 2.48 0.80
C VAL A 63 4.83 3.84 0.74
N SER A 64 5.28 4.70 -0.17
CA SER A 64 4.59 5.96 -0.44
C SER A 64 3.27 5.73 -1.19
N PHE A 65 2.33 6.67 -1.09
CA PHE A 65 1.09 6.61 -1.87
C PHE A 65 1.33 6.43 -3.38
N SER A 66 2.40 7.04 -3.91
CA SER A 66 2.81 6.88 -5.31
C SER A 66 3.23 5.45 -5.67
N GLU A 67 3.92 4.76 -4.78
CA GLU A 67 4.36 3.37 -4.99
C GLU A 67 3.20 2.40 -4.84
N PHE A 68 2.33 2.64 -3.85
CA PHE A 68 1.12 1.88 -3.64
C PHE A 68 0.23 1.89 -4.89
N ILE A 69 -0.16 3.06 -5.41
CA ILE A 69 -1.00 3.12 -6.62
C ILE A 69 -0.27 2.56 -7.85
N LYS A 70 1.06 2.61 -7.87
CA LYS A 70 1.85 2.06 -8.97
C LYS A 70 1.76 0.55 -9.00
N ALA A 71 2.01 -0.10 -7.87
CA ALA A 71 1.91 -1.55 -7.76
C ALA A 71 0.47 -2.05 -7.94
N PHE A 72 -0.50 -1.47 -7.23
CA PHE A 72 -1.89 -1.94 -7.27
C PHE A 72 -2.64 -1.51 -8.54
N GLY A 73 -2.30 -0.34 -9.09
CA GLY A 73 -2.89 0.16 -10.33
C GLY A 73 -2.35 -0.54 -11.58
N GLU A 74 -1.08 -0.98 -11.59
CA GLU A 74 -0.56 -1.84 -12.67
C GLU A 74 -1.16 -3.24 -12.60
N LEU A 75 -1.50 -3.75 -11.40
CA LEU A 75 -2.16 -5.05 -11.22
C LEU A 75 -3.51 -5.17 -11.93
N LYS A 76 -4.22 -4.04 -12.11
CA LYS A 76 -5.49 -3.94 -12.87
C LYS A 76 -5.31 -3.94 -14.39
N SER A 77 -4.11 -3.67 -14.91
CA SER A 77 -3.86 -3.62 -16.37
C SER A 77 -3.57 -4.99 -16.99
N ASN A 78 -3.56 -6.07 -16.21
CA ASN A 78 -3.21 -7.41 -16.68
C ASN A 78 -4.35 -8.45 -16.55
N GLN A 79 -5.61 -8.02 -16.56
CA GLN A 79 -6.79 -8.89 -16.74
C GLN A 79 -7.65 -8.46 -17.92
#